data_AF-A0A7J4QRW9-F1
#
_entry.id   AF-A0A7J4QRW9-F1
#
_cell.length_a   1.000
_cell.length_b   1.000
_cell.length_c   1.000
_cell.angle_alpha   90.00
_cell.angle_beta   90.00
_cell.angle_gamma   90.00
#
_symmetry.space_group_name_H-M   'P 1'
#
loop_
_entity.id
_entity.type
_entity.pdbx_description
1 polymer ?
#
loop_
_entity_poly.entity_id
_entity_poly.type
_entity_poly.pdbx_seq_one_letter_code
_entity_poly.pdbx_strand_id
1 'polypeptide(L)' 'DLKHSIFADLDRLAPAHAILGTNTSSLSIADIAAATSRPEQVIGMHFFNPVPIMKLLE' A
#
# COMPACT_ATOMS: atom_id res chain seq x y z
N ASP A 1 -9.44 8.95 -0.78
CA ASP A 1 -8.86 10.17 -1.40
C ASP A 1 -7.38 10.33 -1.15
N LEU A 2 -6.93 10.66 0.08
CA LEU A 2 -5.49 10.88 0.36
C LEU A 2 -4.59 9.70 -0.04
N LYS A 3 -4.97 8.47 0.30
CA LYS A 3 -4.18 7.29 -0.10
C LYS A 3 -4.20 7.07 -1.62
N HIS A 4 -5.29 7.39 -2.30
CA HIS A 4 -5.37 7.27 -3.77
C HIS A 4 -4.39 8.23 -4.44
N SER A 5 -4.35 9.50 -4.01
CA SER A 5 -3.42 10.47 -4.58
C SER A 5 -1.96 10.10 -4.31
N ILE A 6 -1.65 9.65 -3.08
CA ILE A 6 -0.30 9.18 -2.74
C ILE A 6 0.10 7.97 -3.60
N PHE A 7 -0.79 6.99 -3.77
CA PHE A 7 -0.47 5.80 -4.56
C PHE A 7 -0.33 6.10 -6.06
N ALA A 8 -1.10 7.03 -6.60
CA ALA A 8 -0.93 7.51 -7.97
C ALA A 8 0.44 8.21 -8.17
N ASP A 9 0.89 9.01 -7.19
CA ASP A 9 2.22 9.61 -7.23
C ASP A 9 3.34 8.57 -7.09
N LEU A 10 3.19 7.60 -6.18
CA LEU A 10 4.15 6.52 -6.02
C LEU A 10 4.28 5.67 -7.29
N ASP A 11 3.18 5.37 -7.98
CA ASP A 11 3.20 4.64 -9.25
C ASP A 11 4.05 5.37 -10.31
N ARG A 12 3.90 6.69 -10.41
CA ARG A 12 4.67 7.50 -11.36
C ARG A 12 6.16 7.62 -11.01
N LEU A 13 6.48 7.67 -9.71
CA LEU A 13 7.84 7.96 -9.22
C LEU A 13 8.67 6.70 -8.96
N ALA A 14 8.02 5.58 -8.62
CA ALA A 14 8.71 4.36 -8.27
C ALA A 14 9.21 3.62 -9.53
N PRO A 15 10.38 2.94 -9.47
CA PRO A 15 10.83 2.05 -10.53
C PRO A 15 9.77 1.01 -10.90
N ALA A 16 9.74 0.55 -12.16
CA ALA A 16 8.75 -0.41 -12.65
C ALA A 16 8.70 -1.72 -11.83
N HIS A 17 9.82 -2.14 -11.23
CA HIS A 17 9.90 -3.38 -10.45
C HIS A 17 9.44 -3.24 -8.98
N ALA A 18 9.12 -2.03 -8.52
CA ALA A 18 8.77 -1.78 -7.11
C ALA A 18 7.37 -2.33 -6.76
N ILE A 19 7.25 -2.89 -5.55
CA ILE A 19 5.99 -3.27 -4.92
C ILE A 19 5.57 -2.16 -3.95
N LEU A 20 4.31 -1.72 -4.02
CA LEU A 20 3.78 -0.64 -3.19
C LEU A 20 2.92 -1.20 -2.05
N GLY A 21 3.36 -1.03 -0.80
CA GLY A 21 2.67 -1.54 0.38
C GLY A 21 1.85 -0.48 1.12
N THR A 22 0.59 -0.80 1.50
CA THR A 22 -0.24 0.05 2.37
C THR A 22 -0.46 -0.59 3.75
N ASN A 23 -0.19 0.16 4.81
CA ASN A 23 -0.51 -0.22 6.19
C ASN A 23 -1.90 0.26 6.63
N THR A 24 -2.93 0.02 5.80
CA THR A 24 -4.31 0.40 6.15
C THR A 24 -4.97 -0.68 7.00
N SER A 25 -5.77 -0.29 7.99
CA SER A 25 -6.51 -1.24 8.85
C SER A 25 -7.98 -1.41 8.46
N SER A 26 -8.53 -0.53 7.61
CA SER A 26 -9.98 -0.52 7.34
C SER A 26 -10.36 -0.16 5.90
N LEU A 27 -9.40 0.28 5.08
CA LEU A 27 -9.65 0.60 3.67
C LEU A 27 -9.37 -0.62 2.79
N SER A 28 -10.18 -0.80 1.75
CA SER A 28 -9.97 -1.82 0.72
C SER A 28 -8.62 -1.61 0.02
N ILE A 29 -7.79 -2.65 -0.02
CA ILE A 29 -6.51 -2.62 -0.75
C ILE A 29 -6.78 -2.55 -2.26
N ALA A 30 -7.82 -3.23 -2.74
CA ALA A 30 -8.21 -3.19 -4.16
C ALA A 30 -8.60 -1.76 -4.59
N ASP A 31 -9.30 -1.02 -3.74
CA ASP A 31 -9.71 0.35 -4.03
C ASP A 31 -8.50 1.29 -4.09
N ILE A 32 -7.51 1.08 -3.20
CA ILE A 32 -6.24 1.82 -3.24
C ILE A 32 -5.43 1.47 -4.49
N ALA A 33 -5.37 0.19 -4.85
CA ALA A 33 -4.65 -0.31 -6.02
C ALA A 33 -5.21 0.24 -7.34
N ALA A 34 -6.53 0.46 -7.41
CA ALA A 34 -7.21 1.03 -8.58
C ALA A 34 -6.76 2.47 -8.92
N ALA A 35 -6.08 3.16 -7.99
CA ALA A 35 -5.47 4.47 -8.25
C ALA A 35 -4.12 4.39 -8.98
N THR A 36 -3.63 3.19 -9.30
CA THR A 36 -2.34 2.96 -9.95
C THR A 36 -2.52 2.25 -11.29
N SER A 37 -1.52 2.32 -12.17
CA SER A 37 -1.43 1.55 -13.40
C SER A 37 -0.90 0.12 -13.22
N ARG A 38 -0.52 -0.25 -11.99
CA ARG A 38 0.07 -1.55 -11.60
C ARG A 38 -0.64 -2.20 -10.41
N PRO A 39 -1.97 -2.41 -10.46
CA PRO A 39 -2.74 -2.89 -9.31
C PRO A 39 -2.24 -4.24 -8.75
N GLU A 40 -1.66 -5.09 -9.58
CA GLU A 40 -1.04 -6.37 -9.20
C GLU A 40 0.27 -6.22 -8.39
N GLN A 41 0.87 -5.03 -8.39
CA GLN A 41 2.07 -4.69 -7.60
C GLN A 41 1.73 -3.87 -6.35
N VAL A 42 0.45 -3.79 -5.95
CA VAL A 42 -0.01 -3.14 -4.72
C VAL A 42 -0.43 -4.19 -3.71
N ILE A 43 0.13 -4.12 -2.49
CA ILE A 43 -0.14 -5.10 -1.42
C ILE A 43 -0.56 -4.44 -0.09
N GLY A 44 -1.25 -5.21 0.74
CA GLY A 44 -1.38 -4.90 2.16
C GLY A 44 -0.08 -5.21 2.91
N MET A 45 0.28 -4.36 3.85
CA MET A 45 1.34 -4.61 4.83
C MET A 45 0.85 -4.11 6.18
N HIS A 46 -0.02 -4.87 6.83
CA HIS A 46 -0.71 -4.46 8.04
C HIS A 46 0.12 -4.78 9.29
N PHE A 47 0.69 -3.72 9.88
CA PHE A 47 1.49 -3.77 11.09
C PHE A 47 0.62 -3.55 12.33
N PHE A 48 0.94 -4.31 13.39
CA PHE A 48 0.29 -4.18 14.68
C PHE A 48 1.07 -3.26 15.61
N ASN A 49 0.37 -2.38 16.33
CA ASN A 49 0.97 -1.45 17.29
C ASN A 49 1.22 -2.17 18.64
N PRO A 50 2.42 -2.11 19.26
CA PRO A 50 3.63 -1.36 18.84
C PRO A 50 4.45 -2.05 17.74
N VAL A 51 4.68 -1.32 16.65
CA VAL A 51 5.32 -1.86 15.42
C VAL A 51 6.69 -2.52 15.68
N PRO A 52 7.59 -1.99 16.52
CA PRO A 52 8.89 -2.64 16.76
C PRO A 52 8.81 -3.92 17.61
N ILE A 53 7.67 -4.17 18.28
CA ILE A 53 7.51 -5.26 19.25
C ILE A 53 6.66 -6.38 18.66
N MET A 54 5.62 -6.02 17.91
CA MET A 54 4.67 -6.98 17.34
C MET A 54 5.32 -7.76 16.19
N LYS A 55 5.22 -9.09 16.26
CA LYS A 55 5.80 -10.00 15.24
C LYS A 55 4.88 -10.24 14.05
N LEU A 56 3.58 -10.00 14.22
CA LEU A 56 2.60 -10.24 13.19
C LEU A 56 2.64 -9.12 12.16
N LEU A 57 2.74 -9.52 10.89
CA LEU A 57 2.51 -8.71 9.71
C LEU A 57 1.48 -9.47 8.86
N GLU A 58 0.38 -8.81 8.54
CA GLU A 58 -0.67 -9.33 7.66
C GLU A 58 -0.55 -8.76 6.24
#